data_AF-A0A9D6DWX9-F1
#
_entry.id   AF-A0A9D6DWX9-F1
#
_cell.length_a   1.000
_cell.length_b   1.000
_cell.length_c   1.000
_cell.angle_alpha   90.00
_cell.angle_beta   90.00
_cell.angle_gamma   90.00
#
_symmetry.space_group_name_H-M   'P 1'
#
loop_
_entity.id
_entity.type
_entity.pdbx_description
1 polymer ?
#
loop_
_entity_poly.entity_id
_entity_poly.type
_entity_poly.pdbx_seq_one_letter_code
_entity_poly.pdbx_strand_id
1 'polypeptide(L)' 'MTDPKNARQPRSEIVLYQTEDGRNCVEVRLERETVWLTINQMAELFQVDKSGISRHLKNVYETGELR' A
#
# COMPACT_ATOMS: atom_id res chain seq x y z
N MET A 1 23.31 -10.89 33.62
CA MET A 1 23.64 -9.72 32.80
C MET A 1 23.73 -10.21 31.37
N THR A 2 23.02 -9.56 30.44
CA THR A 2 22.77 -9.86 29.01
C THR A 2 21.60 -10.81 28.69
N ASP A 3 20.39 -10.25 28.62
CA ASP A 3 19.27 -10.79 27.83
C ASP A 3 19.50 -10.46 26.33
N PRO A 4 19.50 -11.44 25.41
CA PRO A 4 19.59 -11.20 23.98
C PRO A 4 18.18 -11.11 23.40
N LYS A 5 17.52 -9.97 23.52
CA LYS A 5 16.25 -9.70 22.82
C LYS A 5 16.23 -8.31 22.20
N ASN A 6 17.18 -8.04 21.33
CA ASN A 6 16.96 -7.04 20.28
C ASN A 6 16.95 -7.74 18.93
N ALA A 7 15.89 -8.51 18.69
CA ALA A 7 15.53 -8.92 17.34
C ALA A 7 15.05 -7.64 16.64
N ARG A 8 15.88 -7.15 15.73
CA ARG A 8 15.64 -6.04 14.81
C ARG A 8 14.23 -6.16 14.21
N GLN A 9 13.25 -5.52 14.84
CA GLN A 9 11.89 -5.43 14.32
C GLN A 9 11.99 -4.70 12.98
N PRO A 10 11.48 -5.26 11.87
CA PRO A 10 11.35 -4.48 10.65
C PRO A 10 10.40 -3.33 10.99
N ARG A 11 10.94 -2.10 10.96
CA ARG A 11 10.17 -0.88 11.25
C ARG A 11 9.16 -0.72 10.12
N SER A 12 7.94 -1.22 10.30
CA SER A 12 6.83 -0.87 9.42
C SER A 12 6.48 0.57 9.73
N GLU A 13 6.69 1.46 8.78
CA GLU A 13 6.42 2.89 8.93
C GLU A 13 5.02 3.18 8.38
N ILE A 14 4.19 3.87 9.16
CA ILE A 14 2.87 4.31 8.69
C ILE A 14 3.08 5.69 8.06
N VAL A 15 2.69 5.83 6.79
CA VAL A 15 2.79 7.08 6.03
C VAL A 15 1.38 7.57 5.75
N LEU A 16 1.13 8.86 5.95
CA LEU A 16 -0.12 9.50 5.56
C LEU A 16 0.07 10.16 4.20
N TYR A 17 -0.60 9.66 3.17
CA TYR A 17 -0.62 10.25 1.85
C TYR A 17 -1.88 11.10 1.68
N GLN A 18 -1.70 12.35 1.25
CA GLN A 18 -2.83 13.20 0.90
C GLN A 18 -3.07 13.12 -0.61
N THR A 19 -4.32 12.93 -1.02
CA THR A 19 -4.71 12.95 -2.43
C THR A 19 -4.45 14.32 -3.03
N GLU A 20 -4.25 14.39 -4.36
CA GLU A 20 -3.94 15.65 -5.05
C GLU A 20 -5.03 16.73 -4.85
N ASP A 21 -6.27 16.33 -4.61
CA ASP A 21 -7.38 17.24 -4.33
C ASP A 21 -7.40 17.77 -2.88
N GLY A 22 -6.49 17.29 -2.02
CA GLY A 22 -6.36 17.69 -0.62
C GLY A 22 -7.45 17.15 0.31
N ARG A 23 -8.43 16.40 -0.20
CA ARG A 23 -9.65 16.05 0.55
C ARG A 23 -9.52 14.75 1.31
N ASN A 24 -8.74 13.81 0.81
CA ASN A 24 -8.62 12.48 1.38
C ASN A 24 -7.19 12.23 1.87
N CYS A 25 -7.07 11.71 3.09
CA CYS A 25 -5.82 11.22 3.65
C CYS A 25 -5.86 9.69 3.70
N VAL A 26 -4.95 9.05 2.99
CA VAL A 26 -4.80 7.60 2.96
C VAL A 26 -3.65 7.20 3.87
N GLU A 27 -3.98 6.45 4.91
CA GLU A 27 -2.99 5.83 5.79
C GLU A 27 -2.44 4.55 5.14
N VAL A 28 -1.14 4.52 4.85
CA VAL A 28 -0.48 3.39 4.20
C VAL A 28 0.63 2.82 5.06
N ARG A 29 0.85 1.51 4.93
CA ARG A 29 1.99 0.85 5.56
C ARG A 29 3.15 0.78 4.56
N LEU A 30 4.26 1.42 4.91
CA LEU A 30 5.53 1.30 4.22
C LEU A 30 6.36 0.20 4.88
N GLU A 31 6.78 -0.77 4.09
CA GLU A 31 7.68 -1.84 4.53
C GLU A 31 8.69 -2.14 3.44
N ARG A 32 9.99 -2.00 3.74
CA ARG A 32 11.09 -2.32 2.81
C ARG A 32 10.90 -1.63 1.45
N GLU A 33 10.51 -0.35 1.49
CA GLU A 33 10.21 0.48 0.30
C GLU A 33 8.96 0.08 -0.50
N THR A 34 8.22 -0.94 -0.03
CA THR A 34 6.91 -1.32 -0.59
C THR A 34 5.79 -0.64 0.18
N VAL A 35 4.89 0.01 -0.55
CA VAL A 35 3.66 0.58 0.00
C VAL A 35 2.54 -0.45 -0.08
N TRP A 36 1.92 -0.73 1.06
CA TRP A 36 0.78 -1.64 1.14
C TRP A 36 -0.52 -0.85 1.23
N LEU A 37 -1.41 -1.12 0.28
CA LEU A 37 -2.71 -0.48 0.12
C LEU A 37 -3.80 -1.53 -0.08
N THR A 38 -4.98 -1.27 0.48
CA THR A 38 -6.19 -2.00 0.09
C THR A 38 -6.73 -1.49 -1.25
N ILE A 39 -7.59 -2.28 -1.91
CA ILE A 39 -8.24 -1.86 -3.16
C ILE A 39 -9.05 -0.57 -2.97
N ASN A 40 -9.72 -0.40 -1.83
CA ASN A 40 -10.48 0.82 -1.53
C ASN A 40 -9.55 2.04 -1.42
N GLN A 41 -8.41 1.89 -0.74
CA GLN A 41 -7.44 2.97 -0.61
C GLN A 41 -6.80 3.33 -1.96
N MET A 42 -6.56 2.36 -2.84
CA MET A 42 -6.13 2.63 -4.21
C MET A 42 -7.21 3.37 -5.01
N ALA A 43 -8.47 2.97 -4.87
CA ALA A 43 -9.60 3.64 -5.51
C ALA A 43 -9.69 5.12 -5.08
N GLU A 44 -9.54 5.40 -3.78
CA GLU A 44 -9.51 6.77 -3.24
C GLU A 44 -8.26 7.55 -3.68
N LEU A 45 -7.09 6.91 -3.68
CA LEU A 45 -5.83 7.55 -4.07
C LEU A 45 -5.84 7.98 -5.54
N PHE A 46 -6.29 7.09 -6.43
CA PHE A 46 -6.31 7.32 -7.88
C PHE A 46 -7.62 7.92 -8.39
N GLN A 47 -8.62 8.12 -7.52
CA GLN A 47 -9.96 8.60 -7.89
C GLN A 47 -10.60 7.73 -8.99
N VAL A 48 -10.45 6.41 -8.86
CA VAL A 48 -11.00 5.40 -9.79
C VAL A 48 -11.93 4.47 -9.03
N ASP A 49 -12.99 3.99 -9.68
CA ASP A 49 -13.87 3.01 -9.07
C ASP A 49 -13.15 1.70 -8.68
N LYS A 50 -13.62 1.07 -7.60
CA LYS A 50 -13.12 -0.23 -7.12
C LYS A 50 -13.12 -1.31 -8.21
N SER A 51 -14.12 -1.28 -9.10
CA SER A 51 -14.24 -2.20 -10.24
C SER A 51 -13.12 -1.96 -11.27
N GLY A 52 -12.74 -0.70 -11.50
CA GLY A 52 -11.60 -0.32 -12.32
C GLY A 52 -10.30 -0.88 -11.75
N ILE A 53 -10.02 -0.63 -10.47
CA ILE A 53 -8.81 -1.17 -9.80
C ILE A 53 -8.77 -2.69 -9.88
N SER A 54 -9.89 -3.37 -9.59
CA SER A 54 -9.98 -4.83 -9.67
C SER A 54 -9.69 -5.37 -11.08
N ARG A 55 -10.19 -4.68 -12.12
CA ARG A 55 -9.93 -5.02 -13.52
C ARG A 55 -8.46 -4.83 -13.87
N HIS A 56 -7.84 -3.73 -13.46
CA HIS A 56 -6.42 -3.49 -13.70
C HIS A 56 -5.54 -4.54 -13.03
N LEU A 57 -5.81 -4.89 -11.77
CA LEU A 57 -5.10 -5.97 -11.06
C LEU A 57 -5.21 -7.29 -11.80
N LYS A 58 -6.43 -7.66 -12.22
CA LYS A 58 -6.66 -8.87 -13.00
C LYS A 58 -5.80 -8.90 -14.27
N ASN A 59 -5.80 -7.81 -15.04
CA ASN A 59 -5.00 -7.70 -16.27
C ASN A 59 -3.49 -7.82 -15.98
N VAL A 60 -2.99 -7.21 -14.92
CA VAL A 60 -1.57 -7.28 -14.51
C VAL A 60 -1.13 -8.73 -14.23
N TYR A 61 -1.98 -9.54 -13.58
CA TYR A 61 -1.70 -10.96 -13.37
C TYR A 61 -1.84 -11.79 -14.66
N GLU A 62 -2.85 -11.50 -15.49
CA GLU A 62 -3.06 -12.21 -16.77
C GLU A 62 -1.94 -11.96 -17.79
N THR A 63 -1.39 -10.76 -17.80
CA THR A 63 -0.25 -10.38 -18.65
C THR A 63 1.09 -10.87 -18.11
N GLY A 64 1.14 -11.31 -16.85
CA GLY A 64 2.35 -11.77 -16.18
C GLY A 64 3.33 -10.65 -15.82
N GLU A 65 2.87 -9.39 -15.81
CA GLU A 65 3.64 -8.22 -15.35
C GLU A 65 3.98 -8.33 -13.85
N LEU A 66 3.08 -8.94 -13.09
CA LEU A 66 3.30 -9.33 -11.70
C LEU A 66 3.07 -10.83 -11.56
N ARG A 67 3.95 -11.51 -10.81
CA ARG A 67 3.88 -12.95 -10.54
C ARG A 67 3.64 -13.22 -9.07
#